data_AF-I4ECF3-F1
#
_entry.id   AF-I4ECF3-F1
#
_cell.length_a   1.000
_cell.length_b   1.000
_cell.length_c   1.000
_cell.angle_alpha   90.00
_cell.angle_beta   90.00
_cell.angle_gamma   90.00
#
_symmetry.space_group_name_H-M   'P 1'
#
loop_
_entity.id
_entity.type
_entity.pdbx_description
1 polymer ?
#
loop_
_entity_poly.entity_id
_entity_poly.type
_entity_poly.pdbx_seq_one_letter_code
_entity_poly.pdbx_strand_id
1 'polypeptide(L)'
;MSGQTVAQFLTRWLEDSAKPAIRPSTYRSYEQMVRIHLIPGLGRHLLVKLTPQHVQAYLNTKLHAGLATRTVQYQHAILRRALGQAERWKLVPHNVAKLVTPPRVERPEIVP
;
A
#
# COMPACT_ATOMS: atom_id res chain seq x y z
N MET A 1 -9.69 23.01 7.43
CA MET A 1 -8.59 22.58 6.53
C MET A 1 -8.90 21.19 6.01
N SER A 2 -9.22 21.05 4.71
CA SER A 2 -9.42 19.75 4.08
C SER A 2 -8.07 19.10 3.81
N GLY A 3 -7.72 18.07 4.59
CA GLY A 3 -6.51 17.27 4.35
C GLY A 3 -6.66 16.40 3.09
N GLN A 4 -5.54 16.04 2.46
CA GLN A 4 -5.56 15.13 1.31
C GLN A 4 -5.97 13.71 1.74
N THR A 5 -6.72 13.01 0.88
CA THR A 5 -7.05 11.60 1.06
C THR A 5 -5.88 10.69 0.69
N VAL A 6 -5.92 9.44 1.14
CA VAL A 6 -4.97 8.41 0.70
C VAL A 6 -5.02 8.23 -0.82
N ALA A 7 -6.21 8.30 -1.44
CA ALA A 7 -6.32 8.20 -2.89
C ALA A 7 -5.57 9.34 -3.60
N GLN A 8 -5.81 10.59 -3.19
CA GLN A 8 -5.13 11.75 -3.76
C GLN A 8 -3.61 11.65 -3.60
N PHE A 9 -3.15 11.25 -2.41
CA PHE A 9 -1.73 11.07 -2.13
C PHE A 9 -1.11 9.97 -3.01
N LEU A 10 -1.72 8.78 -3.08
CA LEU A 10 -1.17 7.66 -3.83
C LEU A 10 -1.12 7.94 -5.34
N THR A 11 -2.13 8.60 -5.90
CA THR A 11 -2.14 9.02 -7.30
C THR A 11 -0.99 9.98 -7.58
N ARG A 12 -0.79 10.99 -6.74
CA ARG A 12 0.32 11.94 -6.89
C ARG A 12 1.68 11.27 -6.70
N TRP A 13 1.81 10.39 -5.70
CA TRP A 13 3.03 9.65 -5.44
C TRP A 13 3.42 8.74 -6.63
N LEU A 14 2.45 8.12 -7.30
CA LEU A 14 2.73 7.33 -8.49
C LEU A 14 3.37 8.17 -9.59
N GLU A 15 2.73 9.27 -9.98
CA GLU A 15 3.18 10.09 -11.11
C GLU A 15 4.46 10.88 -10.79
N ASP A 16 4.52 11.54 -9.63
CA ASP A 16 5.59 12.51 -9.35
C ASP A 16 6.82 11.85 -8.71
N SER A 17 6.67 10.68 -8.08
CA SER A 17 7.75 10.03 -7.32
C SER A 17 8.08 8.63 -7.80
N ALA A 18 7.10 7.75 -7.97
CA ALA A 18 7.36 6.36 -8.33
C ALA A 18 7.80 6.24 -9.79
N LYS A 19 7.06 6.87 -10.72
CA LYS A 19 7.28 6.81 -12.17
C LYS A 19 8.70 7.22 -12.60
N PRO A 20 9.29 8.34 -12.14
CA PRO A 20 10.67 8.68 -12.51
C PRO A 20 11.74 7.83 -11.80
N ALA A 21 11.40 7.16 -10.68
CA ALA A 21 12.38 6.52 -9.82
C ALA A 21 12.52 5.00 -9.99
N ILE A 22 11.60 4.33 -10.69
CA ILE A 22 11.60 2.87 -10.84
C ILE A 22 11.46 2.45 -12.30
N ARG A 23 11.88 1.22 -12.61
CA ARG A 23 11.79 0.66 -13.96
C ARG A 23 10.34 0.66 -14.46
N PRO A 24 10.07 0.89 -15.76
CA PRO A 24 8.72 0.94 -16.30
C PRO A 24 7.84 -0.28 -15.97
N SER A 25 8.41 -1.50 -16.02
CA SER A 25 7.68 -2.73 -15.67
C SER A 25 7.27 -2.79 -14.19
N THR A 26 8.14 -2.30 -13.30
CA THR A 26 7.84 -2.16 -11.86
C THR A 26 6.78 -1.08 -11.64
N TYR A 27 6.84 0.02 -12.38
CA TYR A 27 5.84 1.08 -12.34
C TYR A 27 4.45 0.55 -12.70
N ARG A 28 4.32 -0.21 -13.80
CA ARG A 28 3.05 -0.83 -14.19
C ARG A 28 2.45 -1.70 -13.09
N SER A 29 3.30 -2.48 -12.41
CA SER A 29 2.87 -3.32 -11.28
C SER A 29 2.41 -2.45 -10.10
N TYR A 30 3.12 -1.36 -9.79
CA TYR A 30 2.73 -0.41 -8.74
C TYR A 30 1.41 0.29 -9.06
N GLU A 31 1.29 0.83 -10.27
CA GLU A 31 0.09 1.50 -10.78
C GLU A 31 -1.13 0.57 -10.67
N GLN A 32 -1.00 -0.68 -11.13
CA GLN A 32 -2.06 -1.67 -11.04
C GLN A 32 -2.47 -1.95 -9.59
N MET A 33 -1.52 -2.22 -8.70
CA MET A 33 -1.81 -2.51 -7.29
C MET A 33 -2.46 -1.33 -6.58
N VAL A 34 -1.99 -0.11 -6.85
CA VAL A 34 -2.55 1.11 -6.27
C VAL A 34 -3.97 1.34 -6.76
N ARG A 35 -4.20 1.32 -8.08
CA ARG A 35 -5.49 1.66 -8.69
C ARG A 35 -6.58 0.63 -8.39
N ILE A 36 -6.25 -0.66 -8.45
CA ILE A 36 -7.24 -1.74 -8.35
C ILE A 36 -7.48 -2.15 -6.89
N HIS A 37 -6.48 -2.01 -6.01
CA HIS A 37 -6.59 -2.54 -4.65
C HIS A 37 -6.47 -1.47 -3.57
N LEU A 38 -5.38 -0.69 -3.55
CA LEU A 38 -5.13 0.26 -2.45
C LEU A 38 -6.14 1.42 -2.45
N ILE A 39 -6.42 2.03 -3.60
CA ILE A 39 -7.37 3.14 -3.69
C ILE A 39 -8.79 2.69 -3.33
N PRO A 40 -9.36 1.60 -3.88
CA PRO A 40 -10.68 1.14 -3.47
C PRO A 40 -10.76 0.73 -2.00
N GLY A 41 -9.67 0.22 -1.42
CA GLY A 41 -9.65 -0.25 -0.04
C GLY A 41 -9.42 0.85 1.01
N LEU A 42 -8.50 1.77 0.75
CA LEU A 42 -8.01 2.76 1.72
C LEU A 42 -8.21 4.21 1.28
N GLY A 43 -8.54 4.44 0.01
CA GLY A 43 -8.51 5.76 -0.62
C GLY A 43 -9.44 6.81 -0.01
N ARG A 44 -10.53 6.37 0.63
CA ARG A 44 -11.50 7.24 1.32
C ARG A 44 -10.98 7.84 2.63
N HIS A 45 -9.95 7.23 3.24
CA HIS A 45 -9.40 7.76 4.47
C HIS A 45 -8.59 9.03 4.18
N LEU A 46 -8.67 10.00 5.09
CA LEU A 46 -7.69 11.09 5.10
C LEU A 46 -6.31 10.51 5.38
N LEU A 47 -5.29 10.98 4.66
CA LEU A 47 -3.92 10.47 4.78
C LEU A 47 -3.44 10.55 6.24
N VAL A 48 -3.70 11.67 6.92
CA VAL A 48 -3.34 11.92 8.33
C VAL A 48 -4.16 11.13 9.35
N LYS A 49 -5.30 10.55 8.94
CA LYS A 49 -6.17 9.73 9.79
C LYS A 49 -6.03 8.23 9.49
N LEU A 50 -5.13 7.84 8.59
CA LEU A 50 -4.85 6.44 8.34
C LEU A 50 -4.18 5.84 9.58
N THR A 51 -4.64 4.67 10.02
CA THR A 51 -4.16 4.02 11.25
C THR A 51 -3.65 2.60 10.92
N PRO A 52 -2.85 1.98 11.79
CA PRO A 52 -2.45 0.58 11.63
C PRO A 52 -3.66 -0.36 11.52
N GLN A 53 -4.74 -0.11 12.27
CA GLN A 53 -5.97 -0.91 12.24
C GLN A 53 -6.66 -0.85 10.88
N HIS A 54 -6.72 0.32 10.22
CA HIS A 54 -7.25 0.43 8.86
C HIS A 54 -6.44 -0.42 7.87
N VAL A 55 -5.11 -0.40 7.98
CA VAL A 55 -4.21 -1.18 7.11
C VAL A 55 -4.36 -2.68 7.39
N GLN A 56 -4.39 -3.12 8.65
CA GLN A 56 -4.59 -4.53 9.00
C GLN A 56 -5.94 -5.04 8.49
N ALA A 57 -7.02 -4.29 8.73
CA ALA A 57 -8.35 -4.64 8.24
C ALA A 57 -8.38 -4.76 6.71
N TYR A 58 -7.73 -3.84 6.00
CA TYR A 58 -7.56 -3.93 4.56
C TYR A 58 -6.87 -5.23 4.12
N LEU A 59 -5.74 -5.59 4.73
CA LEU A 59 -5.01 -6.82 4.37
C LEU A 59 -5.86 -8.07 4.63
N ASN A 60 -6.55 -8.12 5.78
CA ASN A 60 -7.44 -9.23 6.12
C ASN A 60 -8.56 -9.37 5.10
N THR A 61 -9.21 -8.28 4.71
CA THR A 61 -10.25 -8.30 3.66
C THR A 61 -9.73 -8.86 2.33
N LYS A 62 -8.47 -8.56 1.95
CA LYS A 62 -7.88 -9.11 0.73
C LYS A 62 -7.59 -10.61 0.83
N LEU A 63 -7.14 -11.09 1.98
CA LEU A 63 -6.96 -12.52 2.23
C LEU A 63 -8.30 -13.26 2.23
N HIS A 64 -9.32 -12.73 2.90
CA HIS A 64 -10.67 -13.31 2.92
C HIS A 64 -11.33 -13.32 1.54
N ALA A 65 -10.96 -12.38 0.66
CA ALA A 65 -11.38 -12.39 -0.74
C ALA A 65 -10.60 -13.38 -1.62
N GLY A 66 -9.73 -14.22 -1.04
CA GLY A 66 -9.00 -15.28 -1.76
C GLY A 66 -7.77 -14.81 -2.54
N LEU A 67 -7.28 -13.58 -2.32
CA LEU A 67 -6.05 -13.15 -2.98
C LEU A 67 -4.85 -13.90 -2.41
N ALA A 68 -3.93 -14.31 -3.29
CA ALA A 68 -2.69 -14.98 -2.89
C ALA A 68 -1.90 -14.13 -1.87
N THR A 69 -1.36 -14.78 -0.84
CA THR A 69 -0.62 -14.12 0.24
C THR A 69 0.51 -13.23 -0.27
N ARG A 70 1.23 -13.66 -1.31
CA ARG A 70 2.30 -12.89 -1.96
C ARG A 70 1.78 -11.58 -2.57
N THR A 71 0.58 -11.59 -3.14
CA THR A 71 -0.07 -10.38 -3.67
C THR A 71 -0.42 -9.41 -2.55
N VAL A 72 -0.97 -9.91 -1.43
CA VAL A 72 -1.30 -9.09 -0.25
C VAL A 72 -0.03 -8.48 0.38
N GLN A 73 1.05 -9.26 0.49
CA GLN A 73 2.36 -8.75 0.91
C GLN A 73 2.87 -7.65 -0.02
N TYR A 74 2.72 -7.82 -1.33
CA TYR A 74 3.18 -6.83 -2.30
C TYR A 74 2.39 -5.51 -2.20
N GLN A 75 1.08 -5.59 -2.00
CA GLN A 75 0.24 -4.42 -1.72
C GLN A 75 0.70 -3.69 -0.45
N HIS A 76 0.98 -4.43 0.64
CA HIS A 76 1.53 -3.87 1.88
C HIS A 76 2.90 -3.19 1.65
N ALA A 77 3.79 -3.82 0.89
CA ALA A 77 5.11 -3.28 0.58
C ALA A 77 5.03 -1.95 -0.21
N ILE A 78 4.13 -1.86 -1.20
CA ILE A 78 3.88 -0.64 -1.97
C ILE A 78 3.35 0.46 -1.06
N LEU A 79 2.33 0.15 -0.24
CA LEU A 79 1.76 1.11 0.71
C LEU A 79 2.82 1.60 1.69
N ARG A 80 3.63 0.71 2.26
CA ARG A 80 4.74 1.05 3.16
C ARG A 80 5.75 1.96 2.47
N ARG A 81 6.07 1.74 1.20
CA ARG A 81 6.98 2.61 0.44
C ARG A 81 6.39 4.01 0.23
N ALA A 82 5.13 4.09 -0.18
CA ALA A 82 4.44 5.36 -0.39
C ALA A 82 4.32 6.17 0.90
N LEU A 83 3.86 5.55 1.99
CA LEU A 83 3.76 6.20 3.30
C LEU A 83 5.14 6.55 3.90
N GLY A 84 6.20 5.86 3.50
CA GLY A 84 7.57 6.25 3.84
C GLY A 84 7.99 7.56 3.17
N GLN A 85 7.51 7.83 1.96
CA GLN A 85 7.70 9.15 1.33
C GLN A 85 6.87 10.22 2.04
N ALA A 86 5.62 9.92 2.38
CA ALA A 86 4.74 10.83 3.13
C ALA A 86 5.37 11.25 4.48
N GLU A 87 5.94 10.28 5.20
CA GLU A 87 6.66 10.50 6.46
C GLU A 87 7.89 11.39 6.25
N ARG A 88 8.74 11.10 5.24
CA ARG A 88 9.90 11.96 4.90
C ARG A 88 9.52 13.39 4.56
N TRP A 89 8.38 13.58 3.89
CA TRP A 89 7.83 14.88 3.54
C TRP A 89 6.98 15.52 4.64
N LYS A 90 6.92 14.90 5.84
CA LYS A 90 6.16 15.38 6.99
C LYS A 90 4.65 15.57 6.70
N LEU A 91 4.12 14.82 5.73
CA LEU A 91 2.68 14.78 5.42
C LEU A 91 1.90 13.93 6.44
N VAL A 92 2.58 12.98 7.07
CA VAL A 92 2.09 12.15 8.17
C VAL A 92 3.12 12.12 9.30
N PRO A 93 2.71 11.95 10.56
CA PRO A 93 3.65 11.90 11.69
C PRO A 93 4.53 10.66 11.67
N HIS A 94 4.02 9.54 11.17
CA HIS A 94 4.77 8.29 11.02
C HIS A 94 4.14 7.40 9.95
N ASN A 95 4.93 6.49 9.40
CA ASN A 95 4.45 5.50 8.44
C ASN A 95 3.73 4.34 9.14
N VAL A 96 2.40 4.43 9.19
CA VAL A 96 1.54 3.42 9.86
C VAL A 96 1.64 2.01 9.29
N ALA A 97 2.05 1.84 8.02
CA ALA A 97 2.23 0.51 7.44
C ALA A 97 3.47 -0.22 8.00
N LYS A 98 4.44 0.48 8.61
CA LYS A 98 5.55 -0.14 9.35
C LYS A 98 5.07 -0.84 10.64
N LEU A 99 3.94 -0.43 11.18
CA LEU A 99 3.36 -0.93 12.43
C LEU A 99 2.43 -2.13 12.22
N VAL A 100 2.29 -2.61 10.98
CA VAL A 100 1.43 -3.73 10.61
C VAL A 100 2.30 -4.86 10.09
N THR A 101 2.15 -6.05 10.67
CA THR A 101 2.84 -7.27 10.24
C THR A 101 2.10 -7.86 9.02
N PRO A 102 2.76 -8.00 7.87
CA PRO A 102 2.13 -8.63 6.70
C PRO A 102 1.91 -10.14 6.94
N PRO A 103 0.93 -10.76 6.24
CA PRO A 103 0.67 -12.19 6.39
C PRO A 103 1.89 -13.03 5.99
N ARG A 104 2.13 -14.14 6.67
CA ARG A 104 3.25 -15.05 6.38
C ARG A 104 2.92 -15.89 5.14
N VAL A 105 3.85 -15.95 4.18
CA VAL A 105 3.77 -16.91 3.08
C VAL A 105 4.29 -18.23 3.60
N GLU A 106 3.41 -19.22 3.75
CA GLU A 106 3.84 -20.61 3.77
C GLU A 106 4.35 -20.94 2.37
N ARG A 107 5.64 -21.27 2.26
CA ARG A 107 6.17 -21.79 0.99
C ARG A 107 5.51 -23.16 0.80
N PRO A 108 4.82 -23.42 -0.33
CA PRO A 108 4.45 -24.79 -0.64
C PRO A 108 5.75 -25.59 -0.66
N GLU A 109 5.81 -26.67 0.11
CA GLU A 109 6.85 -27.67 -0.02
C GLU A 109 6.84 -28.13 -1.47
N ILE A 110 7.96 -27.94 -2.18
CA ILE A 110 8.12 -28.49 -3.51
C ILE A 110 8.34 -29.98 -3.26
N VAL A 111 7.27 -30.77 -3.35
CA VAL A 111 7.39 -32.23 -3.42
C VAL A 111 8.00 -32.54 -4.80
N PRO A 112 9.17 -33.21 -4.86
CA PRO A 112 9.85 -33.57 -6.10
C PRO A 112 9.03 -34.46 -7.03
#